data_AF-A0A6V8NKF0-F1
#
_entry.id   AF-A0A6V8NKF0-F1
#
_cell.length_a   1.000
_cell.length_b   1.000
_cell.length_c   1.000
_cell.angle_alpha   90.00
_cell.angle_beta   90.00
_cell.angle_gamma   90.00
#
_symmetry.space_group_name_H-M   'P 1'
#
loop_
_entity.id
_entity.type
_entity.pdbx_description
1 polymer ?
#
loop_
_entity_poly.entity_id
_entity_poly.type
_entity_poly.pdbx_seq_one_letter_code
_entity_poly.pdbx_strand_id
1 'polypeptide(L)' 'GETQFVLVSHRKKTMELADILYGVTMEEAGVSKLISVRLKETQIQASTA' A
#
# COMPACT_ATOMS: atom_id res chain seq x y z
N GLY A 1 9.95 9.58 -21.21
CA GLY A 1 10.28 9.32 -19.80
C GLY A 1 8.99 9.38 -19.01
N GLU A 2 8.71 8.38 -18.19
CA GLU A 2 7.53 8.40 -17.31
C GLU A 2 7.89 9.04 -15.97
N THR A 3 6.94 9.79 -15.41
CA THR A 3 7.09 10.42 -14.09
C THR A 3 6.56 9.47 -13.01
N GLN A 4 7.36 9.27 -11.97
CA GLN A 4 6.94 8.51 -10.79
C GLN A 4 6.48 9.46 -9.69
N PHE A 5 5.32 9.17 -9.12
CA PHE A 5 4.76 9.93 -8.00
C PHE A 5 4.92 9.16 -6.70
N VAL A 6 5.41 9.84 -5.67
CA VAL A 6 5.42 9.33 -4.28
C VAL A 6 4.42 10.15 -3.49
N LEU A 7 3.41 9.48 -2.94
CA LEU A 7 2.35 10.10 -2.15
C LEU A 7 2.37 9.57 -0.72
N VAL A 8 2.39 10.48 0.26
CA VAL A 8 2.25 10.15 1.68
C VAL A 8 0.85 10.51 2.13
N SER A 9 0.05 9.51 2.50
CA SER A 9 -1.35 9.71 2.89
C SER A 9 -1.81 8.64 3.87
N HIS A 10 -2.70 9.03 4.78
CA HIS A 10 -3.44 8.14 5.67
C HIS A 10 -4.89 7.92 5.20
N ARG A 11 -5.29 8.49 4.06
CA ARG A 11 -6.67 8.36 3.54
C ARG A 11 -6.83 7.06 2.76
N LYS A 12 -7.73 6.18 3.22
CA LYS A 12 -8.03 4.88 2.58
C LYS A 12 -8.25 5.01 1.06
N LYS A 13 -9.11 5.94 0.64
CA LYS A 13 -9.43 6.18 -0.78
C LYS A 13 -8.20 6.51 -1.65
N THR A 14 -7.18 7.18 -1.09
CA THR A 14 -5.94 7.46 -1.84
C THR A 14 -4.98 6.26 -1.81
N MET A 15 -5.02 5.45 -0.75
CA MET A 15 -4.20 4.24 -0.63
C MET A 15 -4.71 3.13 -1.56
N GLU A 16 -6.03 3.03 -1.74
CA GLU A 16 -6.67 2.06 -2.65
C GLU A 16 -6.31 2.27 -4.12
N LEU A 17 -5.93 3.49 -4.51
CA LEU A 17 -5.57 3.85 -5.89
C LEU A 17 -4.07 3.66 -6.19
N ALA A 18 -3.25 3.30 -5.19
CA ALA A 18 -1.81 3.17 -5.37
C ALA A 18 -1.41 1.75 -5.81
N ASP A 19 -0.47 1.64 -6.75
CA ASP A 19 0.05 0.35 -7.22
C ASP A 19 0.83 -0.41 -6.13
N ILE A 20 1.53 0.35 -5.28
CA ILE A 20 2.36 -0.16 -4.19
C ILE A 20 2.12 0.70 -2.96
N LEU A 21 1.84 0.05 -1.84
CA LEU A 21 1.74 0.68 -0.53
C LEU A 21 2.97 0.39 0.31
N TYR A 22 3.56 1.44 0.86
CA TYR A 22 4.63 1.37 1.84
C TYR A 22 4.07 1.80 3.19
N GLY A 23 3.83 0.82 4.07
CA GLY A 23 3.47 1.05 5.45
C GLY A 23 4.70 1.33 6.30
N VAL A 24 4.65 2.39 7.09
CA VAL A 24 5.69 2.70 8.08
C VAL A 24 5.08 2.49 9.46
N THR A 25 5.67 1.60 10.24
CA THR A 25 5.29 1.34 11.63
C THR A 25 6.46 1.62 12.55
N MET A 26 6.20 1.82 13.84
CA MET A 26 7.24 1.96 14.85
C MET A 26 7.38 0.61 15.57
N GLU A 27 8.55 -0.02 15.45
CA GLU A 27 8.85 -1.26 16.20
C GLU A 27 9.34 -0.93 17.61
N GLU A 28 10.19 0.10 17.71
CA GLU A 28 10.69 0.66 18.96
C GLU A 28 10.58 2.19 18.92
N ALA A 29 10.66 2.84 20.08
CA ALA A 29 10.58 4.30 20.15
C ALA A 29 11.70 4.95 19.32
N GLY A 30 11.33 5.74 18.32
CA GLY A 30 12.28 6.40 17.42
C GLY A 30 12.81 5.53 16.28
N VAL A 31 12.47 4.24 16.20
CA VAL A 31 12.91 3.33 15.14
C VAL A 31 11.71 2.85 14.31
N SER A 32 11.60 3.39 13.10
CA SER A 32 10.57 3.03 12.13
C SER A 32 10.98 1.81 11.29
N LYS A 33 10.03 0.89 11.11
CA LYS A 33 10.12 -0.29 10.25
C LYS A 33 9.23 -0.13 9.03
N LEU A 34 9.76 -0.52 7.88
CA LEU A 34 9.09 -0.43 6.59
C LEU A 34 8.46 -1.77 6.22
N ILE A 35 7.20 -1.74 5.78
CA ILE A 35 6.46 -2.89 5.28
C ILE A 35 5.93 -2.52 3.89
N SER A 36 6.10 -3.37 2.89
CA SER A 36 5.58 -3.13 1.55
C SER A 36 4.49 -4.13 1.20
N VAL A 37 3.42 -3.63 0.61
CA VAL A 37 2.33 -4.43 0.05
C VAL A 37 2.14 -4.02 -1.39
N ARG A 38 2.22 -4.99 -2.30
CA ARG A 38 1.81 -4.80 -3.69
C ARG A 38 0.35 -5.18 -3.80
N LEU A 39 -0.52 -4.21 -4.01
CA LEU A 39 -1.93 -4.45 -4.29
C LEU A 39 -2.03 -4.96 -5.73
N LYS A 40 -1.80 -6.26 -5.94
CA LYS A 40 -2.22 -6.90 -7.19
C LYS A 40 -3.74 -6.93 -7.20
N GLU A 41 -4.36 -6.54 -8.31
CA GLU A 41 -5.79 -6.72 -8.55
C GLU A 41 -6.20 -8.12 -8.11
N THR A 42 -6.85 -8.21 -6.96
CA THR A 42 -7.52 -9.44 -6.58
C THR A 42 -8.76 -9.46 -7.43
N GLN A 43 -8.68 -10.16 -8.58
CA GLN A 43 -9.87 -10.71 -9.18
C GLN A 43 -10.51 -11.58 -8.11
N ILE A 44 -11.52 -11.03 -7.43
CA ILE A 44 -12.41 -11.80 -6.57
C ILE A 44 -13.14 -12.75 -7.52
N GLN A 45 -12.54 -13.92 -7.78
CA GLN A 45 -13.30 -15.07 -8.23
C GLN A 45 -14.21 -15.41 -7.06
N ALA A 46 -15.47 -15.00 -7.17
CA ALA A 46 -16.54 -15.54 -6.36
C ALA A 46 -16.51 -17.05 -6.51
N SER A 47 -16.05 -17.74 -5.46
CA SER A 47 -16.22 -19.17 -5.29
C SER A 47 -17.72 -19.44 -5.14
N THR A 48 -18.37 -19.72 -6.26
CA THR A 48 -19.59 -20.52 -6.28
C THR A 48 -19.23 -21.93 -5.83
N ALA A 49 -19.62 -22.29 -4.62
CA ALA A 49 -19.89 -23.66 -4.19
C ALA A 49 -20.85 -23.62 -3.00
#